data_AF-A0A504Z4Y1-F1
#
_entry.id   AF-A0A504Z4Y1-F1
#
_cell.length_a   1.000
_cell.length_b   1.000
_cell.length_c   1.000
_cell.angle_alpha   90.00
_cell.angle_beta   90.00
_cell.angle_gamma   90.00
#
_symmetry.space_group_name_H-M   'P 1'
#
loop_
_entity.id
_entity.type
_entity.pdbx_description
1 polymer ?
#
loop_
_entity_poly.entity_id
_entity_poly.type
_entity_poly.pdbx_seq_one_letter_code
_entity_poly.pdbx_strand_id
1 'polypeptide(L)'
;MLSIFGSKKTVDQQLRINKRAISRAVRELDTEKRRLEQDKTRITGEIKKLAKQNEMDAVRILAKQIVRNNNYIKRFTLMRTNLEAVGLKLQTLKSTNAMAETMKDVTRVMKRMNASMKLPQLQKIMMEFEKQSGLLESKEEMMSDAIDDALGDDDIDESETIVNKVLEELGIEMSNEMAGAPQPNGPLGIGTNAARNRALAVDGGPGLPSVDASGVGSNADTIDEDDLEARLARLKRG
;
A
#
# COMPACT_ATOMS: atom_id res chain seq x y z
N MET A 1 1.29 -25.40 52.29
CA MET A 1 1.47 -26.01 50.96
C MET A 1 0.82 -25.08 49.94
N LEU A 2 1.54 -24.04 49.47
CA LEU A 2 1.06 -23.17 48.39
C LEU A 2 2.29 -22.48 47.76
N SER A 3 2.63 -22.87 46.54
CA SER A 3 3.80 -22.36 45.82
C SER A 3 3.59 -20.91 45.39
N ILE A 4 4.15 -19.98 46.15
CA ILE A 4 4.33 -18.54 45.83
C ILE A 4 5.56 -18.38 44.91
N PHE A 5 5.56 -19.06 43.76
CA PHE A 5 6.58 -18.85 42.74
C PHE A 5 5.90 -18.65 41.39
N GLY A 6 5.27 -17.48 41.24
CA GLY A 6 5.11 -16.88 39.92
C GLY A 6 6.52 -16.52 39.42
N SER A 7 7.15 -17.44 38.70
CA SER A 7 8.47 -17.25 38.12
C SER A 7 8.47 -15.98 37.26
N LYS A 8 9.44 -15.09 37.52
CA LYS A 8 9.74 -13.96 36.62
C LYS A 8 9.91 -14.55 35.22
N LYS A 9 9.06 -14.13 34.28
CA LYS A 9 9.09 -14.63 32.89
C LYS A 9 10.51 -14.50 32.36
N THR A 10 11.04 -15.57 31.78
CA THR A 10 12.35 -15.51 31.12
C THR A 10 12.27 -14.55 29.93
N VAL A 11 13.41 -14.00 29.51
CA VAL A 11 13.44 -13.04 28.40
C VAL A 11 12.81 -13.65 27.14
N ASP A 12 13.06 -14.93 26.81
CA ASP A 12 12.39 -15.61 25.69
C ASP A 12 10.87 -15.71 25.87
N GLN A 13 10.40 -16.00 27.09
CA GLN A 13 8.96 -16.05 27.38
C GLN A 13 8.30 -14.68 27.24
N GLN A 14 8.98 -13.60 27.66
CA GLN A 14 8.49 -12.24 27.49
C GLN A 14 8.47 -11.83 26.00
N LEU A 15 9.51 -12.15 25.24
CA LEU A 15 9.58 -11.92 23.79
C LEU A 15 8.44 -12.65 23.06
N ARG A 16 8.14 -13.91 23.42
CA ARG A 16 7.02 -14.67 22.84
C ARG A 16 5.65 -14.04 23.15
N ILE A 17 5.45 -13.57 24.38
CA ILE A 17 4.19 -12.94 24.80
C ILE A 17 4.00 -11.60 24.08
N ASN A 18 5.05 -10.78 23.99
CA ASN A 18 5.02 -9.52 23.27
C ASN A 18 4.76 -9.74 21.78
N LYS A 19 5.40 -10.74 21.14
CA LYS A 19 5.11 -11.09 19.73
C LYS A 19 3.63 -11.44 19.52
N ARG A 20 3.04 -12.24 20.42
CA ARG A 20 1.62 -12.58 20.37
C ARG A 20 0.71 -11.38 20.63
N ALA A 21 1.11 -10.45 21.49
CA ALA A 21 0.37 -9.21 21.73
C ALA A 21 0.36 -8.33 20.47
N ILE A 22 1.53 -8.14 19.84
CA ILE A 22 1.66 -7.41 18.57
C ILE A 22 0.80 -8.05 17.48
N SER A 23 0.88 -9.38 17.28
CA SER A 23 0.06 -10.06 16.28
C SER A 23 -1.45 -9.95 16.53
N ARG A 24 -1.88 -9.83 17.79
CA ARG A 24 -3.30 -9.58 18.12
C ARG A 24 -3.69 -8.14 17.80
N ALA A 25 -2.87 -7.18 18.21
CA ALA A 25 -3.09 -5.77 17.91
C ALA A 25 -3.18 -5.51 16.40
N VAL A 26 -2.28 -6.10 15.59
CA VAL A 26 -2.33 -6.01 14.12
C VAL A 26 -3.69 -6.47 13.56
N ARG A 27 -4.19 -7.62 14.02
CA ARG A 27 -5.51 -8.14 13.57
C ARG A 27 -6.67 -7.27 14.01
N GLU A 28 -6.57 -6.66 15.19
CA GLU A 28 -7.57 -5.74 15.70
C GLU A 28 -7.60 -4.45 14.86
N LEU A 29 -6.44 -3.89 14.51
CA LEU A 29 -6.34 -2.75 13.59
C LEU A 29 -6.91 -3.09 12.20
N ASP A 30 -6.64 -4.29 11.67
CA ASP A 30 -7.20 -4.73 10.38
C ASP A 30 -8.72 -4.85 10.44
N THR A 31 -9.25 -5.32 11.57
CA THR A 31 -10.70 -5.44 11.79
C THR A 31 -11.36 -4.06 11.86
N GLU A 32 -10.77 -3.13 12.61
CA GLU A 32 -11.30 -1.76 12.74
C GLU A 32 -11.18 -0.98 11.41
N LYS A 33 -10.08 -1.17 10.68
CA LYS A 33 -9.94 -0.64 9.31
C LYS A 33 -11.07 -1.14 8.41
N ARG A 34 -11.35 -2.44 8.41
CA ARG A 34 -12.43 -3.02 7.60
C ARG A 34 -13.80 -2.48 8.00
N ARG A 35 -14.03 -2.26 9.29
CA ARG A 35 -15.25 -1.61 9.80
C ARG A 35 -15.42 -0.19 9.24
N LEU A 36 -14.35 0.61 9.28
CA LEU A 36 -14.37 1.96 8.72
C LEU A 36 -14.59 1.98 7.20
N GLU A 37 -14.04 1.00 6.46
CA GLU A 37 -14.29 0.84 5.02
C GLU A 37 -15.77 0.50 4.72
N GLN A 38 -16.38 -0.35 5.55
CA GLN A 38 -17.81 -0.66 5.45
C GLN A 38 -18.67 0.58 5.77
N ASP A 39 -18.34 1.30 6.84
CA ASP A 39 -19.04 2.54 7.21
C ASP A 39 -18.90 3.61 6.12
N LYS A 40 -17.72 3.76 5.53
CA LYS A 40 -17.52 4.62 4.35
C LYS A 40 -18.46 4.23 3.21
N THR A 41 -18.55 2.94 2.88
CA THR A 41 -19.43 2.45 1.81
C THR A 41 -20.91 2.71 2.11
N ARG A 42 -21.34 2.52 3.36
CA ARG A 42 -22.69 2.82 3.83
C ARG A 42 -23.00 4.32 3.70
N ILE A 43 -22.11 5.17 4.21
CA ILE A 43 -22.25 6.63 4.16
C ILE A 43 -22.28 7.12 2.71
N THR A 44 -21.45 6.55 1.81
CA THR A 44 -21.52 6.86 0.38
C THR A 44 -22.90 6.58 -0.21
N GLY A 45 -23.54 5.48 0.19
CA GLY A 45 -24.91 5.16 -0.22
C GLY A 45 -25.94 6.17 0.32
N GLU A 46 -25.77 6.64 1.55
CA GLU A 46 -26.63 7.65 2.18
C GLU A 46 -26.46 9.03 1.51
N ILE A 47 -25.22 9.45 1.24
CA ILE A 47 -24.93 10.70 0.51
C ILE A 47 -25.62 10.69 -0.86
N LYS A 48 -25.55 9.59 -1.61
CA LYS A 48 -26.23 9.46 -2.92
C LYS A 48 -27.75 9.56 -2.83
N LYS A 49 -28.36 9.13 -1.71
CA LYS A 49 -29.81 9.26 -1.48
C LYS A 49 -30.19 10.68 -1.13
N LEU A 50 -29.47 11.30 -0.20
CA LEU A 50 -29.74 12.66 0.28
C LEU A 50 -29.46 13.71 -0.81
N ALA A 51 -28.46 13.48 -1.66
CA ALA A 51 -28.19 14.33 -2.82
C ALA A 51 -29.37 14.33 -3.80
N LYS A 52 -30.02 13.19 -4.04
CA LYS A 52 -31.23 13.11 -4.88
C LYS A 52 -32.44 13.81 -4.25
N GLN A 53 -32.46 13.91 -2.92
CA GLN A 53 -33.49 14.63 -2.17
C GLN A 53 -33.17 16.13 -2.03
N ASN A 54 -32.06 16.58 -2.61
CA ASN A 54 -31.56 17.95 -2.54
C ASN A 54 -31.25 18.45 -1.11
N GLU A 55 -30.97 17.52 -0.19
CA GLU A 55 -30.60 17.83 1.20
C GLU A 55 -29.07 18.08 1.32
N MET A 56 -28.62 19.21 0.77
CA MET A 56 -27.19 19.50 0.64
C MET A 56 -26.44 19.68 1.98
N ASP A 57 -27.13 20.12 3.04
CA ASP A 57 -26.52 20.26 4.37
C ASP A 57 -26.20 18.90 5.00
N ALA A 58 -27.10 17.93 4.86
CA ALA A 58 -26.86 16.55 5.31
C ALA A 58 -25.74 15.88 4.50
N VAL A 59 -25.72 16.11 3.18
CA VAL A 59 -24.63 15.67 2.28
C VAL A 59 -23.28 16.22 2.73
N ARG A 60 -23.19 17.51 3.08
CA ARG A 60 -21.95 18.15 3.54
C ARG A 60 -21.45 17.51 4.85
N ILE A 61 -22.33 17.24 5.81
CA ILE A 61 -21.98 16.61 7.09
C ILE A 61 -21.44 15.19 6.86
N LEU A 62 -22.12 14.39 6.04
CA LEU A 62 -21.71 13.02 5.75
C LEU A 62 -20.43 12.96 4.92
N ALA A 63 -20.22 13.90 4.00
CA ALA A 63 -18.97 14.00 3.25
C ALA A 63 -17.78 14.30 4.17
N LYS A 64 -17.95 15.19 5.17
CA LYS A 64 -16.94 15.38 6.24
C LYS A 64 -16.65 14.07 6.99
N GLN A 65 -17.67 13.25 7.24
CA GLN A 65 -17.49 11.94 7.89
C GLN A 65 -16.67 10.97 7.01
N ILE A 66 -16.84 11.00 5.68
CA ILE A 66 -16.00 10.21 4.75
C ILE A 66 -14.53 10.63 4.86
N VAL A 67 -14.24 11.93 4.90
CA VAL A 67 -12.88 12.45 5.04
C VAL A 67 -12.25 11.96 6.35
N ARG A 68 -12.98 12.04 7.47
CA ARG A 68 -12.52 11.51 8.76
C ARG A 68 -12.24 10.01 8.70
N ASN A 69 -13.15 9.22 8.12
CA ASN A 69 -12.96 7.78 7.97
C ASN A 69 -11.73 7.45 7.11
N ASN A 70 -11.49 8.18 6.01
CA ASN A 70 -10.28 8.02 5.20
C ASN A 70 -9.01 8.33 6.01
N ASN A 71 -9.01 9.38 6.84
CA ASN A 71 -7.88 9.69 7.71
C ASN A 71 -7.63 8.60 8.75
N TYR A 72 -8.68 8.08 9.38
CA TYR A 72 -8.55 6.95 10.30
C TYR A 72 -8.03 5.69 9.61
N ILE A 73 -8.46 5.38 8.39
CA ILE A 73 -7.92 4.26 7.60
C ILE A 73 -6.42 4.44 7.32
N LYS A 74 -5.98 5.66 6.96
CA LYS A 74 -4.55 5.99 6.79
C LYS A 74 -3.77 5.77 8.09
N ARG A 75 -4.26 6.34 9.21
CA ARG A 75 -3.65 6.18 10.54
C ARG A 75 -3.55 4.71 10.98
N PHE A 76 -4.61 3.93 10.78
CA PHE A 76 -4.60 2.49 11.08
C PHE A 76 -3.62 1.71 10.20
N THR A 77 -3.50 2.08 8.92
CA THR A 77 -2.53 1.46 8.01
C THR A 77 -1.10 1.76 8.45
N LEU A 78 -0.82 3.00 8.88
CA LEU A 78 0.50 3.38 9.41
C LEU A 78 0.81 2.67 10.74
N MET A 79 -0.14 2.64 11.68
CA MET A 79 0.01 1.93 12.94
C MET A 79 0.25 0.43 12.74
N ARG A 80 -0.42 -0.20 11.77
CA ARG A 80 -0.19 -1.60 11.41
C ARG A 80 1.26 -1.80 10.97
N THR A 81 1.77 -0.98 10.05
CA THR A 81 3.15 -1.05 9.56
C THR A 81 4.15 -0.87 10.70
N ASN A 82 3.89 0.06 11.62
CA ASN A 82 4.76 0.27 12.79
C ASN A 82 4.77 -0.94 13.72
N LEU A 83 3.61 -1.55 13.99
CA LEU A 83 3.54 -2.79 14.78
C LEU A 83 4.25 -3.97 14.11
N GLU A 84 4.17 -4.08 12.78
CA GLU A 84 4.91 -5.08 12.01
C GLU A 84 6.43 -4.84 12.11
N ALA A 85 6.89 -3.60 12.01
CA ALA A 85 8.29 -3.22 12.19
C ALA A 85 8.79 -3.57 13.61
N VAL A 86 8.02 -3.23 14.66
CA VAL A 86 8.33 -3.63 16.04
C VAL A 86 8.37 -5.15 16.18
N GLY A 87 7.48 -5.88 15.50
CA GLY A 87 7.48 -7.34 15.44
C GLY A 87 8.76 -7.93 14.82
N LEU A 88 9.29 -7.30 13.77
CA LEU A 88 10.57 -7.66 13.15
C LEU A 88 11.74 -7.36 14.09
N LYS A 89 11.77 -6.18 14.72
CA LYS A 89 12.79 -5.82 15.73
C LYS A 89 12.81 -6.83 16.88
N LEU A 90 11.63 -7.24 17.36
CA LEU A 90 11.50 -8.26 18.40
C LEU A 90 12.04 -9.63 17.96
N GLN A 91 11.87 -9.99 16.68
CA GLN A 91 12.45 -11.20 16.11
C GLN A 91 13.99 -11.12 16.04
N THR A 92 14.54 -9.96 15.65
CA THR A 92 16.00 -9.72 15.69
C THR A 92 16.53 -9.86 17.12
N LEU A 93 15.88 -9.21 18.10
CA LEU A 93 16.26 -9.30 19.52
C LEU A 93 16.26 -10.75 20.04
N LYS A 94 15.29 -11.56 19.61
CA LYS A 94 15.25 -12.99 19.95
C LYS A 94 16.46 -13.74 19.42
N SER A 95 16.82 -13.52 18.15
CA SER A 95 18.01 -14.14 17.53
C SER A 95 19.29 -13.68 18.21
N THR A 96 19.43 -12.38 18.51
CA THR A 96 20.57 -11.83 19.24
C THR A 96 20.69 -12.43 20.64
N ASN A 97 19.58 -12.62 21.35
CA ASN A 97 19.57 -13.24 22.67
C ASN A 97 20.01 -14.72 22.61
N ALA A 98 19.50 -15.49 21.64
CA ALA A 98 19.93 -16.88 21.43
C ALA A 98 21.43 -16.98 21.09
N MET A 99 21.95 -16.04 20.29
CA MET A 99 23.39 -15.94 20.02
C MET A 99 24.18 -15.60 21.28
N ALA A 100 23.71 -14.65 22.10
CA ALA A 100 24.35 -14.29 23.36
C ALA A 100 24.36 -15.45 24.36
N GLU A 101 23.28 -16.23 24.44
CA GLU A 101 23.19 -17.44 25.27
C GLU A 101 24.19 -18.51 24.79
N THR A 102 24.27 -18.73 23.47
CA THR A 102 25.25 -19.65 22.87
C THR A 102 26.68 -19.18 23.11
N MET A 103 26.97 -17.88 22.92
CA MET A 103 28.27 -17.30 23.19
C MET A 103 28.64 -17.39 24.67
N LYS A 104 27.68 -17.29 25.59
CA LYS A 104 27.89 -17.48 27.02
C LYS A 104 28.29 -18.94 27.33
N ASP A 105 27.66 -19.91 26.70
CA ASP A 105 28.00 -21.32 26.88
C ASP A 105 29.35 -21.68 26.22
N VAL A 106 29.60 -21.18 25.01
CA VAL A 106 30.92 -21.27 24.36
C VAL A 106 31.99 -20.60 25.22
N THR A 107 31.71 -19.43 25.81
CA THR A 107 32.62 -18.76 26.74
C THR A 107 32.81 -19.56 28.02
N ARG A 108 31.81 -20.27 28.51
CA ARG A 108 31.96 -21.15 29.69
C ARG A 108 32.85 -22.35 29.36
N VAL A 109 32.69 -22.97 28.21
CA VAL A 109 33.56 -24.05 27.70
C VAL A 109 34.97 -23.52 27.45
N MET A 110 35.09 -22.36 26.80
CA MET A 110 36.35 -21.67 26.59
C MET A 110 37.00 -21.27 27.91
N LYS A 111 36.29 -20.80 28.94
CA LYS A 111 36.87 -20.52 30.26
C LYS A 111 37.43 -21.78 30.92
N ARG A 112 36.71 -22.91 30.80
CA ARG A 112 37.21 -24.23 31.24
C ARG A 112 38.44 -24.68 30.44
N MET A 113 38.53 -24.30 29.17
CA MET A 113 39.65 -24.61 28.26
C MET A 113 40.79 -23.56 28.29
N ASN A 114 40.52 -22.35 28.77
CA ASN A 114 41.42 -21.19 28.83
C ASN A 114 42.26 -21.21 30.12
N ALA A 115 41.80 -21.94 31.13
CA ALA A 115 42.67 -22.44 32.19
C ALA A 115 43.90 -23.19 31.62
N SER A 116 43.87 -23.63 30.36
CA SER A 116 44.98 -24.30 29.66
C SER A 116 45.47 -23.63 28.35
N MET A 117 44.84 -22.57 27.80
CA MET A 117 45.37 -21.82 26.62
C MET A 117 44.94 -20.33 26.54
N LYS A 118 45.85 -19.47 26.03
CA LYS A 118 45.88 -17.99 26.09
C LYS A 118 44.68 -17.26 25.44
N LEU A 119 44.28 -16.15 26.08
CA LEU A 119 43.08 -15.29 25.94
C LEU A 119 42.85 -14.30 24.74
N PRO A 120 43.72 -14.07 23.72
CA PRO A 120 43.56 -12.90 22.83
C PRO A 120 42.35 -12.88 21.89
N GLN A 121 41.81 -14.04 21.51
CA GLN A 121 40.82 -14.13 20.41
C GLN A 121 39.39 -13.77 20.84
N LEU A 122 39.06 -13.92 22.13
CA LEU A 122 37.72 -13.61 22.67
C LEU A 122 37.46 -12.10 22.74
N GLN A 123 38.47 -11.30 23.13
CA GLN A 123 38.35 -9.85 23.18
C GLN A 123 38.07 -9.26 21.80
N LYS A 124 38.68 -9.83 20.75
CA LYS A 124 38.45 -9.41 19.37
C LYS A 124 37.01 -9.67 18.90
N ILE A 125 36.43 -10.82 19.26
CA ILE A 125 35.06 -11.16 18.88
C ILE A 125 34.04 -10.24 19.57
N MET A 126 34.24 -9.91 20.85
CA MET A 126 33.36 -8.96 21.55
C MET A 126 33.45 -7.55 20.99
N MET A 127 34.66 -7.09 20.66
CA MET A 127 34.89 -5.76 20.09
C MET A 127 34.31 -5.63 18.68
N GLU A 128 34.41 -6.68 17.86
CA GLU A 128 33.78 -6.74 16.53
C GLU A 128 32.25 -6.76 16.64
N PHE A 129 31.69 -7.46 17.64
CA PHE A 129 30.26 -7.48 17.92
C PHE A 129 29.73 -6.11 18.35
N GLU A 130 30.39 -5.42 19.28
CA GLU A 130 30.01 -4.05 19.69
C GLU A 130 30.03 -3.09 18.49
N LYS A 131 31.06 -3.20 17.63
CA LYS A 131 31.17 -2.38 16.42
C LYS A 131 30.06 -2.68 15.40
N GLN A 132 29.70 -3.95 15.19
CA GLN A 132 28.62 -4.33 14.28
C GLN A 132 27.23 -3.98 14.83
N SER A 133 27.02 -4.10 16.15
CA SER A 133 25.76 -3.72 16.80
C SER A 133 25.54 -2.22 16.78
N GLY A 134 26.58 -1.40 17.03
CA GLY A 134 26.49 0.05 16.95
C GLY A 134 26.22 0.56 15.53
N LEU A 135 26.80 -0.08 14.51
CA LEU A 135 26.50 0.22 13.10
C LEU A 135 25.03 -0.04 12.75
N LEU A 136 24.46 -1.10 13.33
CA LEU A 136 23.06 -1.46 13.10
C LEU A 136 22.11 -0.44 13.75
N GLU A 137 22.45 0.06 14.93
CA GLU A 137 21.69 1.09 15.66
C GLU A 137 21.71 2.44 14.93
N SER A 138 22.88 2.90 14.43
CA SER A 138 22.95 4.12 13.60
C SER A 138 22.17 4.01 12.29
N LYS A 139 22.10 2.82 11.68
CA LYS A 139 21.26 2.61 10.49
C LYS A 139 19.77 2.66 10.81
N GLU A 140 19.38 2.24 12.01
CA GLU A 140 17.98 2.33 12.47
C GLU A 140 17.60 3.79 12.79
N GLU A 141 18.50 4.57 13.38
CA GLU A 141 18.31 6.01 13.65
C GLU A 141 18.12 6.82 12.37
N MET A 142 18.98 6.63 11.36
CA MET A 142 18.83 7.28 10.05
C MET A 142 17.52 6.89 9.32
N MET A 143 17.01 5.69 9.57
CA MET A 143 15.72 5.26 9.01
C MET A 143 14.54 5.84 9.78
N SER A 144 14.67 6.03 11.10
CA SER A 144 13.67 6.69 11.93
C SER A 144 13.53 8.18 11.57
N ASP A 145 14.65 8.88 11.39
CA ASP A 145 14.65 10.31 11.02
C ASP A 145 14.03 10.54 9.63
N ALA A 146 14.29 9.65 8.67
CA ALA A 146 13.66 9.71 7.34
C ALA A 146 12.13 9.42 7.38
N ILE A 147 11.67 8.71 8.40
CA ILE A 147 10.24 8.43 8.61
C ILE A 147 9.56 9.60 9.34
N ASP A 148 10.21 10.20 10.34
CA ASP A 148 9.70 11.37 11.06
C ASP A 148 9.64 12.63 10.16
N ASP A 149 10.61 12.82 9.26
CA ASP A 149 10.61 13.92 8.29
C ASP A 149 9.51 13.75 7.21
N ALA A 150 9.09 12.52 6.93
CA ALA A 150 7.93 12.22 6.08
C ALA A 150 6.58 12.31 6.81
N LEU A 151 6.59 12.42 8.14
CA LEU A 151 5.43 12.57 9.02
C LEU A 151 5.18 14.03 9.41
N GLY A 152 6.16 14.90 9.19
CA GLY A 152 6.13 16.32 9.57
C GLY A 152 5.59 17.24 8.48
N ASP A 153 4.36 17.03 8.02
CA ASP A 153 3.44 18.09 7.57
C ASP A 153 2.10 17.45 7.21
N ASP A 154 1.10 17.59 8.07
CA ASP A 154 -0.30 17.44 7.68
C ASP A 154 -1.07 18.40 8.59
N ASP A 155 -0.75 19.69 8.44
CA ASP A 155 -1.56 20.76 8.99
C ASP A 155 -2.98 20.61 8.44
N ILE A 156 -3.90 20.41 9.39
CA ILE A 156 -5.29 20.04 9.17
C ILE A 156 -6.06 21.28 8.71
N ASP A 157 -5.94 21.60 7.43
CA ASP A 157 -6.94 22.44 6.77
C ASP A 157 -8.09 21.54 6.32
N GLU A 158 -9.06 21.36 7.23
CA GLU A 158 -10.43 20.87 6.94
C GLU A 158 -11.15 21.85 6.00
N SER A 159 -10.61 22.03 4.79
CA SER A 159 -11.12 22.96 3.80
C SER A 159 -12.37 22.40 3.12
N GLU A 160 -13.33 23.28 2.85
CA GLU A 160 -14.53 22.95 2.05
C GLU A 160 -14.16 22.40 0.66
N THR A 161 -12.96 22.72 0.17
CA THR A 161 -12.37 22.16 -1.04
C THR A 161 -12.24 20.64 -1.01
N ILE A 162 -11.89 20.04 0.14
CA ILE A 162 -11.79 18.58 0.29
C ILE A 162 -13.18 17.94 0.23
N VAL A 163 -14.17 18.60 0.83
CA VAL A 163 -15.57 18.14 0.78
C VAL A 163 -16.09 18.16 -0.66
N ASN A 164 -15.83 19.24 -1.40
CA ASN A 164 -16.21 19.36 -2.80
C ASN A 164 -15.54 18.28 -3.68
N LYS A 165 -14.25 17.99 -3.45
CA LYS A 165 -13.54 16.89 -4.12
C LYS A 165 -14.18 15.52 -3.86
N VAL A 166 -14.64 15.24 -2.64
CA VAL A 166 -15.35 13.98 -2.33
C VAL A 166 -16.70 13.92 -3.05
N LEU A 167 -17.40 15.04 -3.20
CA LEU A 167 -18.67 15.09 -3.95
C LEU A 167 -18.46 14.88 -5.45
N GLU A 168 -17.41 15.47 -6.01
CA GLU A 168 -16.96 15.24 -7.40
C GLU A 168 -16.56 13.77 -7.62
N GLU A 169 -15.77 13.17 -6.73
CA GLU A 169 -15.38 11.75 -6.80
C GLU A 169 -16.60 10.82 -6.76
N LEU A 170 -17.65 11.21 -6.04
CA LEU A 170 -18.90 10.46 -5.96
C LEU A 170 -19.82 10.65 -7.18
N GLY A 171 -19.44 11.50 -8.14
CA GLY A 171 -20.23 11.80 -9.34
C GLY A 171 -21.54 12.50 -9.03
N ILE A 172 -21.61 13.19 -7.88
CA ILE A 172 -22.74 14.05 -7.54
C ILE A 172 -22.36 15.43 -8.05
N GLU A 173 -22.46 15.61 -9.36
CA GLU A 173 -22.47 16.95 -9.93
C GLU A 173 -23.58 17.72 -9.22
N MET A 174 -23.25 18.86 -8.60
CA MET A 174 -24.24 19.82 -8.13
C MET A 174 -25.10 20.16 -9.35
N SER A 175 -26.26 19.51 -9.46
CA SER A 175 -27.23 19.70 -10.51
C SER A 175 -27.91 21.04 -10.31
N ASN A 176 -27.15 22.12 -10.45
CA ASN A 176 -27.63 23.48 -10.24
C ASN A 176 -27.64 24.34 -11.50
N GLU A 177 -27.25 23.84 -12.68
CA GLU A 177 -27.26 24.66 -13.91
C GLU A 177 -27.70 23.92 -15.19
N MET A 178 -28.69 23.03 -15.15
CA MET A 178 -29.32 22.56 -16.40
C MET A 178 -30.84 22.37 -16.37
N ALA A 179 -31.52 22.87 -15.33
CA ALA A 179 -32.98 22.87 -15.22
C ALA A 179 -33.62 24.26 -15.47
N GLY A 180 -32.86 25.24 -15.96
CA GLY A 180 -33.25 26.66 -15.95
C GLY A 180 -33.19 27.42 -17.28
N ALA A 181 -32.94 26.78 -18.43
CA ALA A 181 -33.04 27.46 -19.72
C ALA A 181 -34.36 27.11 -20.42
N PRO A 182 -35.36 28.02 -20.48
CA PRO A 182 -36.55 27.79 -21.28
C PRO A 182 -36.14 27.85 -22.76
N GLN A 183 -36.22 26.71 -23.47
CA GLN A 183 -36.16 26.73 -24.92
C GLN A 183 -37.42 27.44 -25.45
N PRO A 184 -37.29 28.53 -26.24
CA PRO A 184 -38.45 29.18 -26.82
C PRO A 184 -38.97 28.33 -27.98
N ASN A 185 -40.25 27.96 -27.88
CA ASN A 185 -41.02 27.30 -28.93
C ASN A 185 -41.25 28.23 -30.14
N GLY A 186 -40.97 27.71 -31.34
CA GLY A 186 -41.69 28.03 -32.59
C GLY A 186 -40.81 28.41 -33.80
N PRO A 187 -41.30 28.26 -35.06
CA PRO A 187 -42.00 27.11 -35.64
C PRO A 187 -41.45 26.66 -37.02
N LEU A 188 -41.66 25.37 -37.33
CA LEU A 188 -41.94 24.75 -38.65
C LEU A 188 -41.34 25.35 -39.95
N GLY A 189 -40.47 24.56 -40.61
CA GLY A 189 -40.13 24.68 -42.03
C GLY A 189 -40.00 23.30 -42.68
N ILE A 190 -40.81 23.06 -43.71
CA ILE A 190 -41.08 21.82 -44.45
C ILE A 190 -40.02 21.55 -45.54
N GLY A 191 -39.72 20.28 -45.86
CA GLY A 191 -39.07 19.92 -47.14
C GLY A 191 -38.28 18.60 -47.19
N THR A 192 -38.93 17.44 -47.26
CA THR A 192 -38.99 16.49 -48.43
C THR A 192 -37.80 15.55 -48.70
N ASN A 193 -38.17 14.27 -48.88
CA ASN A 193 -37.59 13.21 -49.73
C ASN A 193 -36.29 12.53 -49.25
N ALA A 194 -36.04 11.23 -49.46
CA ALA A 194 -36.82 10.08 -49.91
C ALA A 194 -35.98 8.81 -49.65
N ALA A 195 -36.64 7.68 -49.45
CA ALA A 195 -36.05 6.36 -49.26
C ALA A 195 -35.22 5.86 -50.46
N ARG A 196 -34.18 5.04 -50.24
CA ARG A 196 -34.15 3.61 -50.61
C ARG A 196 -32.77 2.93 -50.50
N ASN A 197 -32.85 1.71 -49.97
CA ASN A 197 -32.19 0.46 -50.38
C ASN A 197 -30.81 0.06 -49.83
N ARG A 198 -30.87 -1.03 -49.04
CA ARG A 198 -29.83 -2.03 -48.79
C ARG A 198 -29.72 -3.00 -50.00
N ALA A 199 -28.55 -3.65 -50.08
CA ALA A 199 -28.32 -5.09 -50.27
C ALA A 199 -27.78 -5.64 -51.62
N LEU A 200 -26.60 -6.27 -51.50
CA LEU A 200 -26.20 -7.64 -51.93
C LEU A 200 -26.04 -8.00 -53.42
N ALA A 201 -24.87 -8.53 -53.77
CA ALA A 201 -24.70 -9.66 -54.69
C ALA A 201 -23.39 -10.42 -54.39
N VAL A 202 -23.47 -11.75 -54.52
CA VAL A 202 -22.53 -12.82 -54.13
C VAL A 202 -22.35 -13.77 -55.34
N ASP A 203 -21.27 -14.56 -55.34
CA ASP A 203 -21.01 -15.80 -56.12
C ASP A 203 -20.62 -15.70 -57.63
N GLY A 204 -19.71 -16.51 -58.22
CA GLY A 204 -19.03 -17.76 -57.84
C GLY A 204 -17.96 -18.21 -58.88
N GLY A 205 -17.12 -19.23 -58.55
CA GLY A 205 -15.86 -19.69 -59.21
C GLY A 205 -15.98 -20.59 -60.47
N PRO A 206 -15.13 -21.64 -60.75
CA PRO A 206 -13.97 -22.22 -60.03
C PRO A 206 -12.71 -22.65 -60.89
N GLY A 207 -11.60 -23.07 -60.25
CA GLY A 207 -10.47 -23.81 -60.90
C GLY A 207 -9.36 -24.26 -59.92
N LEU A 208 -8.95 -25.54 -59.97
CA LEU A 208 -7.94 -26.29 -59.15
C LEU A 208 -6.85 -26.90 -60.07
N PRO A 209 -5.74 -27.56 -59.62
CA PRO A 209 -4.89 -27.45 -58.40
C PRO A 209 -3.34 -27.56 -58.65
N SER A 210 -2.55 -27.60 -57.54
CA SER A 210 -1.10 -27.94 -57.35
C SER A 210 -0.12 -26.76 -57.38
N VAL A 211 0.83 -26.52 -56.45
CA VAL A 211 1.75 -27.37 -55.65
C VAL A 211 2.23 -26.65 -54.35
N ASP A 212 2.74 -27.46 -53.39
CA ASP A 212 3.62 -27.23 -52.21
C ASP A 212 3.89 -25.81 -51.62
N ALA A 213 3.58 -25.54 -50.35
CA ALA A 213 4.35 -25.78 -49.10
C ALA A 213 5.31 -24.64 -48.69
N SER A 214 5.18 -24.24 -47.41
CA SER A 214 6.11 -23.48 -46.55
C SER A 214 5.89 -21.96 -46.45
N GLY A 215 5.34 -21.49 -45.32
CA GLY A 215 5.31 -20.06 -44.97
C GLY A 215 4.49 -19.73 -43.73
N VAL A 216 4.91 -20.23 -42.56
CA VAL A 216 4.41 -19.77 -41.25
C VAL A 216 4.95 -18.35 -41.01
N GLY A 217 4.05 -17.40 -40.78
CA GLY A 217 4.38 -15.99 -40.62
C GLY A 217 4.79 -15.56 -39.22
N SER A 218 5.20 -14.30 -39.11
CA SER A 218 4.81 -13.32 -38.08
C SER A 218 5.75 -12.11 -38.15
N ASN A 219 5.26 -10.97 -38.65
CA ASN A 219 5.92 -9.68 -38.44
C ASN A 219 5.50 -9.18 -37.05
N ALA A 220 6.42 -9.27 -36.09
CA ALA A 220 6.37 -8.52 -34.85
C ALA A 220 7.51 -7.50 -34.89
N ASP A 221 7.16 -6.22 -34.99
CA ASP A 221 8.05 -5.09 -34.73
C ASP A 221 8.62 -5.25 -33.31
N THR A 222 9.88 -5.65 -33.22
CA THR A 222 10.66 -5.55 -31.99
C THR A 222 11.44 -4.25 -32.08
N ILE A 223 11.12 -3.32 -31.17
CA ILE A 223 11.87 -2.08 -30.99
C ILE A 223 13.23 -2.52 -30.43
N ASP A 224 14.27 -2.42 -31.26
CA ASP A 224 15.63 -2.82 -30.89
C ASP A 224 16.10 -2.05 -29.64
N GLU A 225 16.38 -2.78 -28.57
CA GLU A 225 16.87 -2.25 -27.27
C GLU A 225 18.16 -1.41 -27.43
N ASP A 226 18.95 -1.69 -28.47
CA ASP A 226 20.17 -0.96 -28.82
C ASP A 226 19.91 0.53 -29.12
N ASP A 227 18.75 0.88 -29.70
CA ASP A 227 18.41 2.27 -30.03
C ASP A 227 17.98 3.08 -28.80
N LEU A 228 17.48 2.39 -27.76
CA LEU A 228 17.13 2.99 -26.46
C LEU A 228 18.37 3.29 -25.62
N GLU A 229 19.38 2.41 -25.63
CA GLU A 229 20.65 2.65 -24.94
C GLU A 229 21.43 3.81 -25.56
N ALA A 230 21.43 3.91 -26.89
CA ALA A 230 22.05 5.02 -27.60
C ALA A 230 21.38 6.37 -27.29
N ARG A 231 20.06 6.39 -27.07
CA ARG A 231 19.31 7.58 -26.64
C ARG A 231 19.57 7.96 -25.19
N LEU A 232 19.67 6.98 -24.28
CA LEU A 232 20.00 7.21 -22.88
C LEU A 232 21.42 7.77 -22.68
N ALA A 233 22.39 7.32 -23.49
CA ALA A 233 23.76 7.83 -23.46
C ALA A 233 23.84 9.31 -23.86
N ARG A 234 22.97 9.78 -24.76
CA ARG A 234 22.91 11.19 -25.18
C ARG A 234 22.27 12.08 -24.12
N LEU A 235 21.32 11.55 -23.34
CA LEU A 235 20.66 12.31 -22.26
C LEU A 235 21.58 12.48 -21.03
N LYS A 236 22.49 11.55 -20.77
CA LYS A 236 23.47 11.66 -19.67
C LYS A 236 24.66 12.60 -19.95
N ARG A 237 24.81 13.06 -21.19
CA ARG A 237 25.93 13.93 -21.61
C ARG A 237 25.47 15.37 -21.94
N GLY A 238 24.18 15.65 -21.83
CA GLY A 238 23.59 16.99 -21.96
C GLY A 238 23.45 17.68 -20.61
#